data_AF-A0A2H4SNS0-F1
#
_entry.id   AF-A0A2H4SNS0-F1
#
_cell.length_a   1.000
_cell.length_b   1.000
_cell.length_c   1.000
_cell.angle_alpha   90.00
_cell.angle_beta   90.00
_cell.angle_gamma   90.00
#
_symmetry.space_group_name_H-M   'P 1'
#
loop_
_entity.id
_entity.type
_entity.pdbx_description
1 polymer ?
#
loop_
_entity_poly.entity_id
_entity_poly.type
_entity_poly.pdbx_seq_one_letter_code
_entity_poly.pdbx_strand_id
1 'polypeptide(L)'
;MAERALTQLLSQLKHSPSMSYDDANKLLSKAKLALLRLHALTPSPAASPALLAAARETYEQGALFAIRARNPDAFTRYVQQLQPFYELPSARLAPNLPERNKVTGLGLLLLLTQGRYAEFHSELESLANRDGGGTAGDVEGDRYLGYPIRLERWLMEGSYDRVWKAMKSSEVPCDEYSVFSEILKNQIRSEIASSSERAYPSLPISSTKSLLFLDSEGEVIQFAEHRGWHVRDGHIYFPDEAADAGEDAVQSKEMSQMVIENTLGYARELETIV
;
A
#
# COMPACT_ATOMS: atom_id res chain seq x y z
N MET A 1 -10.48 -26.54 28.55
CA MET A 1 -9.79 -25.46 29.31
C MET A 1 -9.09 -24.47 28.38
N ALA A 2 -8.34 -24.90 27.37
CA ALA A 2 -7.65 -24.01 26.43
C ALA A 2 -8.59 -23.10 25.61
N GLU A 3 -9.78 -23.58 25.23
CA GLU A 3 -10.76 -22.74 24.49
C GLU A 3 -11.29 -21.57 25.33
N ARG A 4 -11.59 -21.80 26.62
CA ARG A 4 -12.03 -20.74 27.55
C ARG A 4 -10.91 -19.75 27.84
N ALA A 5 -9.66 -20.21 27.89
CA ALA A 5 -8.51 -19.31 28.02
C ALA A 5 -8.34 -18.43 26.78
N LEU A 6 -8.60 -18.98 25.58
CA LEU A 6 -8.53 -18.22 24.33
C LEU A 6 -9.64 -17.17 24.24
N THR A 7 -10.88 -17.49 24.62
CA THR A 7 -11.97 -16.51 24.63
C THR A 7 -11.75 -15.42 25.69
N GLN A 8 -11.17 -15.76 26.84
CA GLN A 8 -10.76 -14.78 27.86
C GLN A 8 -9.65 -13.85 27.35
N LEU A 9 -8.61 -14.40 26.69
CA LEU A 9 -7.55 -13.60 26.08
C LEU A 9 -8.09 -12.68 24.97
N LEU A 10 -9.00 -13.18 24.14
CA LEU A 10 -9.69 -12.36 23.13
C LEU A 10 -10.53 -11.25 23.76
N SER A 11 -11.26 -11.54 24.84
CA SER A 11 -12.01 -10.48 25.55
C SER A 11 -11.08 -9.42 26.12
N GLN A 12 -9.91 -9.81 26.65
CA GLN A 12 -8.90 -8.87 27.16
C GLN A 12 -8.30 -8.02 26.04
N LEU A 13 -8.01 -8.61 24.87
CA LEU A 13 -7.54 -7.87 23.70
C LEU A 13 -8.59 -6.88 23.18
N LYS A 14 -9.87 -7.26 23.17
CA LYS A 14 -10.97 -6.38 22.75
C LYS A 14 -11.29 -5.27 23.76
N HIS A 15 -11.16 -5.54 25.07
CA HIS A 15 -11.43 -4.55 26.13
C HIS A 15 -10.28 -3.55 26.30
N SER A 16 -9.09 -3.86 25.79
CA SER A 16 -7.92 -2.99 25.85
C SER A 16 -7.39 -2.65 24.46
N PRO A 17 -8.18 -1.94 23.62
CA PRO A 17 -7.73 -1.54 22.29
C PRO A 17 -6.55 -0.55 22.35
N SER A 18 -6.40 0.24 23.40
CA SER A 18 -5.29 1.20 23.56
C SER A 18 -4.02 0.62 24.22
N MET A 19 -3.92 -0.70 24.36
CA MET A 19 -2.76 -1.34 25.01
C MET A 19 -1.48 -1.16 24.18
N SER A 20 -0.34 -1.04 24.86
CA SER A 20 0.98 -1.07 24.23
C SER A 20 1.18 -2.34 23.41
N TYR A 21 1.80 -2.22 22.24
CA TYR A 21 2.09 -3.33 21.34
C TYR A 21 2.86 -4.46 22.02
N ASP A 22 3.77 -4.15 22.93
CA ASP A 22 4.59 -5.16 23.62
C ASP A 22 3.75 -6.06 24.53
N ASP A 23 2.74 -5.51 25.20
CA ASP A 23 1.86 -6.28 26.07
C ASP A 23 0.80 -7.03 25.24
N ALA A 24 0.32 -6.42 24.15
CA ALA A 24 -0.51 -7.11 23.17
C ALA A 24 0.26 -8.29 22.54
N ASN A 25 1.55 -8.15 22.23
CA ASN A 25 2.36 -9.21 21.65
C ASN A 25 2.59 -10.38 22.63
N LYS A 26 2.78 -10.10 23.93
CA LYS A 26 2.85 -11.15 24.97
C LYS A 26 1.51 -11.89 25.13
N LEU A 27 0.39 -11.21 24.96
CA LEU A 27 -0.93 -11.85 24.99
C LEU A 27 -1.21 -12.63 23.71
N LEU A 28 -0.85 -12.09 22.55
CA LEU A 28 -0.94 -12.76 21.26
C LEU A 28 -0.04 -14.00 21.19
N SER A 29 1.16 -13.98 21.77
CA SER A 29 2.02 -15.16 21.83
C SER A 29 1.39 -16.26 22.68
N LYS A 30 0.76 -15.91 23.81
CA LYS A 30 -0.01 -16.86 24.64
C LYS A 30 -1.23 -17.39 23.90
N ALA A 31 -1.94 -16.54 23.15
CA ALA A 31 -3.07 -16.94 22.32
C ALA A 31 -2.64 -17.89 21.18
N LYS A 32 -1.53 -17.61 20.50
CA LYS A 32 -0.93 -18.49 19.48
C LYS A 32 -0.53 -19.85 20.05
N LEU A 33 0.06 -19.88 21.25
CA LEU A 33 0.37 -21.14 21.93
C LEU A 33 -0.90 -21.94 22.27
N ALA A 34 -1.98 -21.26 22.68
CA ALA A 34 -3.28 -21.90 22.91
C ALA A 34 -3.89 -22.44 21.60
N LEU A 35 -3.80 -21.70 20.49
CA LEU A 35 -4.23 -22.13 19.16
C LEU A 35 -3.44 -23.34 18.66
N LEU A 36 -2.13 -23.38 18.91
CA LEU A 36 -1.27 -24.51 18.55
C LEU A 36 -1.67 -25.78 19.30
N ARG A 37 -1.95 -25.67 20.61
CA ARG A 37 -2.44 -26.79 21.43
C ARG A 37 -3.81 -27.30 20.99
N LEU A 38 -4.61 -26.45 20.36
CA LEU A 38 -5.93 -26.78 19.83
C LEU A 38 -5.90 -27.22 18.36
N HIS A 39 -4.71 -27.34 17.75
CA HIS A 39 -4.51 -27.68 16.33
C HIS A 39 -5.30 -26.79 15.36
N ALA A 40 -5.57 -25.54 15.73
CA ALA A 40 -6.39 -24.58 14.99
C ALA A 40 -5.57 -23.40 14.42
N LEU A 41 -4.26 -23.57 14.29
CA LEU A 41 -3.36 -22.53 13.76
C LEU A 41 -3.61 -22.25 12.27
N THR A 42 -3.94 -23.31 11.52
CA THR A 42 -4.38 -23.29 10.13
C THR A 42 -5.79 -23.87 10.05
N PRO A 43 -6.57 -23.53 9.01
CA PRO A 43 -7.92 -24.06 8.86
C PRO A 43 -7.86 -25.57 8.58
N SER A 44 -8.05 -26.38 9.62
CA SER A 44 -8.10 -27.84 9.53
C SER A 44 -9.54 -28.33 9.33
N PRO A 45 -9.77 -29.37 8.51
CA PRO A 45 -11.11 -29.95 8.32
C PRO A 45 -11.74 -30.43 9.64
N ALA A 46 -10.94 -30.85 10.61
CA ALA A 46 -11.38 -31.38 11.90
C ALA A 46 -11.70 -30.30 12.96
N ALA A 47 -11.38 -29.02 12.71
CA ALA A 47 -11.58 -27.95 13.69
C ALA A 47 -13.05 -27.52 13.79
N SER A 48 -13.48 -27.17 15.01
CA SER A 48 -14.83 -26.65 15.25
C SER A 48 -14.98 -25.22 14.68
N PRO A 49 -16.17 -24.83 14.17
CA PRO A 49 -16.37 -23.52 13.57
C PRO A 49 -16.17 -22.37 14.57
N ALA A 50 -16.46 -22.58 15.84
CA ALA A 50 -16.23 -21.61 16.91
C ALA A 50 -14.73 -21.36 17.17
N LEU A 51 -13.90 -22.41 17.09
CA LEU A 51 -12.45 -22.29 17.21
C LEU A 51 -11.84 -21.55 16.01
N LEU A 52 -12.32 -21.84 14.80
CA LEU A 52 -11.88 -21.15 13.58
C LEU A 52 -12.24 -19.65 13.62
N ALA A 53 -13.43 -19.29 14.10
CA ALA A 53 -13.82 -17.90 14.30
C ALA A 53 -12.91 -17.20 15.32
N ALA A 54 -12.61 -17.85 16.44
CA ALA A 54 -11.75 -17.29 17.47
C ALA A 54 -10.28 -17.17 17.01
N ALA A 55 -9.79 -18.11 16.20
CA ALA A 55 -8.48 -18.03 15.56
C ALA A 55 -8.40 -16.83 14.60
N ARG A 56 -9.40 -16.67 13.72
CA ARG A 56 -9.52 -15.52 12.83
C ARG A 56 -9.47 -14.21 13.61
N GLU A 57 -10.32 -14.06 14.63
CA GLU A 57 -10.36 -12.85 15.45
C GLU A 57 -9.01 -12.56 16.13
N THR A 58 -8.28 -13.59 16.56
CA THR A 58 -6.95 -13.42 17.17
C THR A 58 -5.96 -12.80 16.19
N TYR A 59 -5.96 -13.29 14.94
CA TYR A 59 -5.08 -12.76 13.90
C TYR A 59 -5.52 -11.37 13.40
N GLU A 60 -6.83 -11.12 13.30
CA GLU A 60 -7.38 -9.78 12.96
C GLU A 60 -6.94 -8.74 13.99
N GLN A 61 -7.07 -9.02 15.28
CA GLN A 61 -6.59 -8.12 16.34
C GLN A 61 -5.07 -7.97 16.30
N GLY A 62 -4.33 -9.05 16.05
CA GLY A 62 -2.87 -9.00 15.88
C GLY A 62 -2.44 -8.08 14.73
N ALA A 63 -3.18 -8.10 13.62
CA ALA A 63 -2.95 -7.23 12.49
C ALA A 63 -3.20 -5.74 12.84
N LEU A 64 -4.32 -5.45 13.52
CA LEU A 64 -4.64 -4.08 13.96
C LEU A 64 -3.59 -3.50 14.92
N PHE A 65 -3.12 -4.30 15.89
CA PHE A 65 -2.05 -3.87 16.79
C PHE A 65 -0.72 -3.66 16.06
N ALA A 66 -0.40 -4.48 15.06
CA ALA A 66 0.83 -4.32 14.26
C ALA A 66 0.84 -2.99 13.47
N ILE A 67 -0.30 -2.58 12.91
CA ILE A 67 -0.42 -1.28 12.23
C ILE A 67 -0.26 -0.12 13.21
N ARG A 68 -0.91 -0.19 14.38
CA ARG A 68 -0.77 0.84 15.42
C ARG A 68 0.68 0.98 15.90
N ALA A 69 1.43 -0.12 15.91
CA ALA A 69 2.85 -0.15 16.23
C ALA A 69 3.77 0.31 15.08
N ARG A 70 3.21 0.74 13.93
CA ARG A 70 3.95 1.10 12.72
C ARG A 70 4.90 0.00 12.22
N ASN A 71 4.52 -1.27 12.38
CA ASN A 71 5.32 -2.41 11.92
C ASN A 71 4.65 -3.09 10.69
N PRO A 72 4.99 -2.68 9.46
CA PRO A 72 4.36 -3.20 8.25
C PRO A 72 4.68 -4.68 8.02
N ASP A 73 5.90 -5.13 8.34
CA ASP A 73 6.31 -6.53 8.13
C ASP A 73 5.50 -7.50 9.00
N ALA A 74 5.29 -7.14 10.27
CA ALA A 74 4.46 -7.92 11.18
C ALA A 74 3.01 -7.97 10.69
N PHE A 75 2.49 -6.85 10.18
CA PHE A 75 1.14 -6.79 9.62
C PHE A 75 0.99 -7.69 8.38
N THR A 76 1.91 -7.62 7.41
CA THR A 76 1.88 -8.48 6.21
C THR A 76 1.88 -9.96 6.59
N ARG A 77 2.66 -10.37 7.60
CA ARG A 77 2.65 -11.75 8.10
C ARG A 77 1.28 -12.16 8.65
N TYR A 78 0.61 -11.27 9.40
CA TYR A 78 -0.73 -11.56 9.91
C TYR A 78 -1.78 -11.63 8.79
N VAL A 79 -1.70 -10.76 7.78
CA VAL A 79 -2.59 -10.79 6.61
C VAL A 79 -2.42 -12.10 5.83
N GLN A 80 -1.19 -12.54 5.59
CA GLN A 80 -0.91 -13.83 4.94
C GLN A 80 -1.45 -15.02 5.74
N GLN A 81 -1.37 -14.95 7.08
CA GLN A 81 -1.95 -15.98 7.96
C GLN A 81 -3.49 -15.97 7.96
N LEU A 82 -4.10 -14.80 7.72
CA LEU A 82 -5.55 -14.63 7.65
C LEU A 82 -6.15 -15.09 6.32
N GLN A 83 -5.40 -15.00 5.22
CA GLN A 83 -5.90 -15.33 3.88
C GLN A 83 -6.57 -16.71 3.79
N PRO A 84 -5.98 -17.81 4.29
CA PRO A 84 -6.64 -19.13 4.29
C PRO A 84 -7.95 -19.17 5.08
N PHE A 85 -8.12 -18.31 6.10
CA PHE A 85 -9.37 -18.23 6.86
C PHE A 85 -10.46 -17.44 6.13
N TYR A 86 -10.07 -16.51 5.25
CA TYR A 86 -10.99 -15.74 4.42
C TYR A 86 -11.44 -16.48 3.16
N GLU A 87 -10.67 -17.45 2.69
CA GLU A 87 -11.01 -18.33 1.55
C GLU A 87 -11.93 -19.50 1.93
N LEU A 88 -12.21 -19.70 3.24
CA LEU A 88 -13.11 -20.77 3.67
C LEU A 88 -14.56 -20.51 3.23
N PRO A 89 -15.29 -21.56 2.81
CA PRO A 89 -16.71 -21.43 2.48
C PRO A 89 -17.53 -20.90 3.65
N SER A 90 -18.51 -20.07 3.35
CA SER A 90 -19.47 -19.50 4.32
C SER A 90 -20.20 -20.57 5.16
N ALA A 91 -20.36 -21.78 4.63
CA ALA A 91 -20.92 -22.94 5.34
C ALA A 91 -20.06 -23.46 6.51
N ARG A 92 -18.74 -23.17 6.50
CA ARG A 92 -17.77 -23.61 7.52
C ARG A 92 -17.43 -22.50 8.49
N LEU A 93 -17.39 -21.26 8.02
CA LEU A 93 -17.12 -20.09 8.84
C LEU A 93 -17.97 -18.92 8.34
N ALA A 94 -18.86 -18.41 9.19
CA ALA A 94 -19.61 -17.20 8.86
C ALA A 94 -18.65 -16.03 8.65
N PRO A 95 -18.74 -15.30 7.52
CA PRO A 95 -17.85 -14.19 7.24
C PRO A 95 -18.13 -13.03 8.22
N ASN A 96 -17.10 -12.61 8.96
CA ASN A 96 -17.16 -11.34 9.70
C ASN A 96 -16.76 -10.21 8.75
N LEU A 97 -17.71 -9.83 7.88
CA LEU A 97 -17.50 -8.83 6.83
C LEU A 97 -16.88 -7.51 7.32
N PRO A 98 -17.33 -6.87 8.43
CA PRO A 98 -16.80 -5.55 8.80
C PRO A 98 -15.31 -5.58 9.19
N GLU A 99 -14.88 -6.53 10.01
CA GLU A 99 -13.46 -6.64 10.42
C GLU A 99 -12.58 -7.14 9.29
N ARG A 100 -13.08 -8.10 8.50
CA ARG A 100 -12.38 -8.57 7.29
C ARG A 100 -12.13 -7.42 6.32
N ASN A 101 -13.15 -6.62 6.02
CA ASN A 101 -13.05 -5.52 5.08
C ASN A 101 -12.15 -4.39 5.62
N LYS A 102 -12.17 -4.15 6.94
CA LYS A 102 -11.23 -3.24 7.59
C LYS A 102 -9.77 -3.70 7.44
N VAL A 103 -9.46 -4.94 7.81
CA VAL A 103 -8.08 -5.49 7.71
C VAL A 103 -7.61 -5.53 6.26
N THR A 104 -8.50 -5.90 5.35
CA THR A 104 -8.22 -5.93 3.91
C THR A 104 -7.99 -4.53 3.35
N GLY A 105 -8.81 -3.54 3.71
CA GLY A 105 -8.63 -2.14 3.30
C GLY A 105 -7.31 -1.55 3.81
N LEU A 106 -6.90 -1.90 5.04
CA LEU A 106 -5.58 -1.55 5.56
C LEU A 106 -4.45 -2.26 4.80
N GLY A 107 -4.65 -3.51 4.38
CA GLY A 107 -3.76 -4.25 3.48
C GLY A 107 -3.55 -3.57 2.13
N LEU A 108 -4.66 -3.18 1.50
CA LEU A 108 -4.65 -2.45 0.23
C LEU A 108 -3.93 -1.11 0.37
N LEU A 109 -4.15 -0.36 1.46
CA LEU A 109 -3.39 0.88 1.72
C LEU A 109 -1.90 0.65 1.91
N LEU A 110 -1.51 -0.42 2.61
CA LEU A 110 -0.09 -0.74 2.73
C LEU A 110 0.54 -0.98 1.36
N LEU A 111 -0.13 -1.71 0.46
CA LEU A 111 0.35 -1.94 -0.91
C LEU A 111 0.50 -0.61 -1.68
N LEU A 112 -0.46 0.31 -1.54
CA LEU A 112 -0.38 1.66 -2.13
C LEU A 112 0.81 2.45 -1.59
N THR A 113 1.06 2.40 -0.27
CA THR A 113 2.21 3.10 0.33
C THR A 113 3.55 2.57 -0.17
N GLN A 114 3.60 1.30 -0.57
CA GLN A 114 4.81 0.63 -1.09
C GLN A 114 4.95 0.78 -2.62
N GLY A 115 3.99 1.40 -3.30
CA GLY A 115 3.98 1.51 -4.77
C GLY A 115 3.74 0.18 -5.50
N ARG A 116 3.18 -0.84 -4.83
CA ARG A 116 2.94 -2.18 -5.40
C ARG A 116 1.55 -2.28 -6.03
N TYR A 117 1.33 -1.55 -7.12
CA TYR A 117 0.03 -1.49 -7.82
C TYR A 117 -0.41 -2.83 -8.41
N ALA A 118 0.52 -3.63 -8.93
CA ALA A 118 0.19 -4.93 -9.51
C ALA A 118 -0.50 -5.86 -8.50
N GLU A 119 0.07 -5.94 -7.29
CA GLU A 119 -0.48 -6.77 -6.21
C GLU A 119 -1.77 -6.19 -5.64
N PHE A 120 -1.90 -4.87 -5.63
CA PHE A 120 -3.15 -4.20 -5.26
C PHE A 120 -4.30 -4.65 -6.18
N HIS A 121 -4.10 -4.65 -7.50
CA HIS A 121 -5.12 -5.11 -8.44
C HIS A 121 -5.37 -6.62 -8.37
N SER A 122 -4.32 -7.43 -8.16
CA SER A 122 -4.50 -8.88 -7.95
C SER A 122 -5.31 -9.21 -6.70
N GLU A 123 -5.08 -8.49 -5.59
CA GLU A 123 -5.88 -8.65 -4.38
C GLU A 123 -7.32 -8.16 -4.57
N LEU A 124 -7.55 -7.06 -5.29
CA LEU A 124 -8.91 -6.60 -5.62
C LEU A 124 -9.69 -7.64 -6.44
N GLU A 125 -9.06 -8.26 -7.44
CA GLU A 125 -9.67 -9.34 -8.21
C GLU A 125 -9.98 -10.55 -7.33
N SER A 126 -9.05 -10.93 -6.44
CA SER A 126 -9.27 -12.00 -5.46
C SER A 126 -10.47 -11.70 -4.56
N LEU A 127 -10.61 -10.46 -4.09
CA LEU A 127 -11.71 -10.06 -3.20
C LEU A 127 -13.08 -10.13 -3.88
N ALA A 128 -13.17 -9.71 -5.14
CA ALA A 128 -14.40 -9.82 -5.93
C ALA A 128 -14.84 -11.28 -6.12
N ASN A 129 -13.91 -12.22 -6.12
CA ASN A 129 -14.18 -13.66 -6.29
C ASN A 129 -14.48 -14.40 -4.98
N ARG A 130 -14.34 -13.77 -3.80
CA ARG A 130 -14.55 -14.42 -2.50
C ARG A 130 -16.02 -14.42 -2.06
N ASP A 131 -16.42 -15.44 -1.31
CA ASP A 131 -17.73 -15.54 -0.65
C ASP A 131 -18.01 -14.29 0.20
N GLY A 132 -19.11 -13.59 -0.11
CA GLY A 132 -19.54 -12.35 0.55
C GLY A 132 -18.84 -11.07 0.06
N GLY A 133 -18.02 -11.14 -1.00
CA GLY A 133 -17.38 -9.98 -1.64
C GLY A 133 -18.32 -9.13 -2.48
N GLY A 134 -19.55 -9.61 -2.76
CA GLY A 134 -20.50 -8.93 -3.64
C GLY A 134 -19.96 -8.76 -5.07
N THR A 135 -20.69 -8.02 -5.90
CA THR A 135 -20.17 -7.58 -7.21
C THR A 135 -19.09 -6.50 -7.02
N ALA A 136 -18.27 -6.22 -8.04
CA ALA A 136 -17.23 -5.17 -7.96
C ALA A 136 -17.76 -3.81 -7.43
N GLY A 137 -19.04 -3.49 -7.69
CA GLY A 137 -19.70 -2.30 -7.14
C GLY A 137 -19.98 -2.33 -5.64
N ASP A 138 -20.17 -3.51 -5.04
CA ASP A 138 -20.38 -3.68 -3.60
C ASP A 138 -19.06 -3.46 -2.82
N VAL A 139 -17.93 -3.83 -3.43
CA VAL A 139 -16.57 -3.59 -2.89
C VAL A 139 -16.25 -2.09 -2.86
N GLU A 140 -16.62 -1.35 -3.92
CA GLU A 140 -16.43 0.11 -4.00
C GLU A 140 -17.37 0.89 -3.07
N GLY A 141 -18.58 0.37 -2.85
CA GLY A 141 -19.59 0.95 -1.97
C GLY A 141 -19.29 0.79 -0.49
N ASP A 142 -18.38 -0.12 -0.11
CA ASP A 142 -18.01 -0.32 1.28
C ASP A 142 -17.16 0.82 1.84
N ARG A 143 -17.42 1.19 3.09
CA ARG A 143 -16.76 2.28 3.80
C ARG A 143 -15.25 2.05 3.94
N TYR A 144 -14.82 0.80 4.15
CA TYR A 144 -13.41 0.48 4.40
C TYR A 144 -12.60 0.14 3.15
N LEU A 145 -13.24 -0.50 2.15
CA LEU A 145 -12.60 -0.92 0.90
C LEU A 145 -12.68 0.17 -0.18
N GLY A 146 -13.77 0.94 -0.22
CA GLY A 146 -13.94 2.02 -1.18
C GLY A 146 -12.94 3.17 -0.99
N TYR A 147 -12.43 3.40 0.23
CA TYR A 147 -11.43 4.44 0.48
C TYR A 147 -10.10 4.16 -0.23
N PRO A 148 -9.42 3.01 -0.02
CA PRO A 148 -8.22 2.64 -0.78
C PRO A 148 -8.43 2.67 -2.30
N ILE A 149 -9.58 2.19 -2.81
CA ILE A 149 -9.86 2.14 -4.25
C ILE A 149 -10.00 3.53 -4.86
N ARG A 150 -10.76 4.43 -4.22
CA ARG A 150 -10.88 5.82 -4.70
C ARG A 150 -9.53 6.56 -4.65
N LEU A 151 -8.75 6.30 -3.60
CA LEU A 151 -7.44 6.88 -3.42
C LEU A 151 -6.46 6.45 -4.51
N GLU A 152 -6.43 5.15 -4.81
CA GLU A 152 -5.64 4.59 -5.90
C GLU A 152 -6.05 5.18 -7.24
N ARG A 153 -7.35 5.25 -7.53
CA ARG A 153 -7.85 5.84 -8.76
C ARG A 153 -7.41 7.30 -8.94
N TRP A 154 -7.50 8.11 -7.89
CA TRP A 154 -7.02 9.50 -7.97
C TRP A 154 -5.51 9.59 -8.14
N LEU A 155 -4.76 8.66 -7.57
CA LEU A 155 -3.31 8.57 -7.74
C LEU A 155 -2.94 8.20 -9.18
N MET A 156 -3.65 7.24 -9.77
CA MET A 156 -3.51 6.85 -11.19
C MET A 156 -3.94 7.94 -12.16
N GLU A 157 -5.00 8.68 -11.83
CA GLU A 157 -5.43 9.86 -12.60
C GLU A 157 -4.46 11.04 -12.46
N GLY A 158 -3.49 10.99 -11.52
CA GLY A 158 -2.60 12.11 -11.19
C GLY A 158 -3.30 13.27 -10.49
N SER A 159 -4.52 13.08 -9.99
CA SER A 159 -5.33 14.10 -9.34
C SER A 159 -4.98 14.24 -7.84
N TYR A 160 -3.76 14.70 -7.56
CA TYR A 160 -3.23 14.82 -6.20
C TYR A 160 -4.03 15.78 -5.31
N ASP A 161 -4.70 16.78 -5.89
CA ASP A 161 -5.61 17.69 -5.16
C ASP A 161 -6.74 16.94 -4.45
N ARG A 162 -7.32 15.93 -5.12
CA ARG A 162 -8.43 15.14 -4.57
C ARG A 162 -7.93 14.23 -3.47
N VAL A 163 -6.78 13.60 -3.68
CA VAL A 163 -6.09 12.78 -2.69
C VAL A 163 -5.77 13.59 -1.43
N TRP A 164 -5.20 14.78 -1.60
CA TRP A 164 -4.86 15.66 -0.49
C TRP A 164 -6.09 16.11 0.29
N LYS A 165 -7.17 16.46 -0.41
CA LYS A 165 -8.46 16.80 0.22
C LYS A 165 -9.04 15.63 0.99
N ALA A 166 -9.00 14.41 0.45
CA ALA A 166 -9.51 13.21 1.12
C ALA A 166 -8.65 12.75 2.30
N MET A 167 -7.35 13.10 2.33
CA MET A 167 -6.50 12.90 3.50
C MET A 167 -6.71 13.97 4.57
N LYS A 168 -7.08 15.20 4.19
CA LYS A 168 -7.30 16.32 5.11
C LYS A 168 -8.72 16.35 5.65
N SER A 169 -9.70 15.91 4.87
CA SER A 169 -11.07 15.71 5.34
C SER A 169 -11.09 14.52 6.29
N SER A 170 -11.91 14.63 7.35
CA SER A 170 -12.15 13.58 8.34
C SER A 170 -12.88 12.34 7.76
N GLU A 171 -12.72 12.06 6.47
CA GLU A 171 -13.27 10.90 5.76
C GLU A 171 -12.48 9.62 6.00
N VAL A 172 -11.39 9.71 6.77
CA VAL A 172 -10.61 8.55 7.21
C VAL A 172 -11.54 7.62 8.00
N PRO A 173 -11.86 6.42 7.51
CA PRO A 173 -12.87 5.56 8.13
C PRO A 173 -12.52 5.08 9.54
N CYS A 174 -11.23 5.09 9.90
CA CYS A 174 -10.67 4.48 11.10
C CYS A 174 -9.35 5.14 11.51
N ASP A 175 -9.08 5.25 12.81
CA ASP A 175 -7.86 5.85 13.36
C ASP A 175 -6.57 5.16 12.86
N GLU A 176 -6.62 3.85 12.56
CA GLU A 176 -5.44 3.11 12.08
C GLU A 176 -4.98 3.56 10.69
N TYR A 177 -5.86 4.18 9.90
CA TYR A 177 -5.53 4.70 8.57
C TYR A 177 -4.66 5.97 8.65
N SER A 178 -4.68 6.69 9.79
CA SER A 178 -3.88 7.89 9.99
C SER A 178 -2.38 7.64 9.87
N VAL A 179 -1.91 6.45 10.28
CA VAL A 179 -0.51 6.02 10.18
C VAL A 179 -0.03 6.05 8.73
N PHE A 180 -0.88 5.63 7.80
CA PHE A 180 -0.56 5.61 6.37
C PHE A 180 -0.61 6.99 5.74
N SER A 181 -1.38 7.93 6.30
CA SER A 181 -1.50 9.28 5.75
C SER A 181 -0.17 10.05 5.76
N GLU A 182 0.66 9.89 6.80
CA GLU A 182 1.98 10.51 6.87
C GLU A 182 2.92 9.98 5.77
N ILE A 183 2.93 8.66 5.58
CA ILE A 183 3.76 7.99 4.58
C ILE A 183 3.31 8.39 3.17
N LEU A 184 2.00 8.38 2.90
CA LEU A 184 1.44 8.79 1.62
C LEU A 184 1.74 10.25 1.29
N LYS A 185 1.64 11.16 2.26
CA LYS A 185 1.96 12.58 2.04
C LYS A 185 3.39 12.77 1.55
N ASN A 186 4.34 12.05 2.13
CA ASN A 186 5.74 12.11 1.70
C ASN A 186 5.91 11.53 0.30
N GLN A 187 5.29 10.38 0.01
CA GLN A 187 5.36 9.75 -1.31
C GLN A 187 4.72 10.61 -2.42
N ILE A 188 3.54 11.18 -2.16
CA ILE A 188 2.87 12.07 -3.11
C ILE A 188 3.72 13.30 -3.38
N ARG A 189 4.34 13.89 -2.34
CA ARG A 189 5.27 15.02 -2.54
C ARG A 189 6.49 14.61 -3.36
N SER A 190 7.04 13.42 -3.17
CA SER A 190 8.17 12.94 -3.99
C SER A 190 7.78 12.69 -5.44
N GLU A 191 6.59 12.16 -5.70
CA GLU A 191 6.08 11.94 -7.07
C GLU A 191 5.79 13.27 -7.77
N ILE A 192 5.10 14.21 -7.11
CA ILE A 192 4.86 15.57 -7.64
C ILE A 192 6.18 16.28 -7.92
N ALA A 193 7.16 16.17 -7.02
CA ALA A 193 8.48 16.75 -7.20
C ALA A 193 9.19 16.17 -8.43
N SER A 194 9.25 14.84 -8.54
CA SER A 194 9.91 14.16 -9.67
C SER A 194 9.20 14.43 -11.00
N SER A 195 7.86 14.56 -11.00
CA SER A 195 7.11 14.99 -12.18
C SER A 195 7.35 16.47 -12.52
N SER A 196 7.55 17.33 -11.52
CA SER A 196 7.80 18.76 -11.74
C SER A 196 9.20 19.01 -12.30
N GLU A 197 10.20 18.23 -11.85
CA GLU A 197 11.56 18.21 -12.39
C GLU A 197 11.57 17.93 -13.90
N ARG A 198 10.76 16.98 -14.37
CA ARG A 198 10.65 16.63 -15.79
C ARG A 198 9.77 17.58 -16.61
N ALA A 199 8.75 18.15 -15.99
CA ALA A 199 7.76 18.97 -16.71
C ALA A 199 8.21 20.42 -16.93
N TYR A 200 9.05 20.95 -16.03
CA TYR A 200 9.41 22.36 -16.05
C TYR A 200 10.91 22.56 -15.83
N PRO A 201 11.55 23.52 -16.54
CA PRO A 201 12.95 23.89 -16.29
C PRO A 201 13.12 24.74 -15.02
N SER A 202 12.10 25.52 -14.65
CA SER A 202 12.11 26.32 -13.43
C SER A 202 10.69 26.60 -12.93
N LEU A 203 10.51 26.71 -11.60
CA LEU A 203 9.24 27.04 -10.96
C LEU A 203 9.39 28.13 -9.89
N PRO A 204 8.48 29.11 -9.80
CA PRO A 204 8.46 30.07 -8.70
C PRO A 204 8.18 29.40 -7.35
N ILE A 205 8.78 29.89 -6.26
CA ILE A 205 8.60 29.32 -4.90
C ILE A 205 7.13 29.31 -4.47
N SER A 206 6.36 30.35 -4.82
CA SER A 206 4.93 30.47 -4.50
C SER A 206 4.06 29.41 -5.21
N SER A 207 4.39 29.10 -6.47
CA SER A 207 3.73 28.03 -7.23
C SER A 207 4.09 26.66 -6.67
N THR A 208 5.37 26.42 -6.38
CA THR A 208 5.85 25.17 -5.79
C THR A 208 5.26 24.90 -4.41
N LYS A 209 5.09 25.95 -3.59
CA LYS A 209 4.37 25.87 -2.30
C LYS A 209 2.96 25.30 -2.48
N SER A 210 2.24 25.83 -3.47
CA SER A 210 0.86 25.43 -3.75
C SER A 210 0.79 24.00 -4.31
N LEU A 211 1.73 23.64 -5.18
CA LEU A 211 1.84 22.29 -5.77
C LEU A 211 2.19 21.20 -4.76
N LEU A 212 3.12 21.46 -3.83
CA LEU A 212 3.58 20.48 -2.84
C LEU A 212 2.75 20.47 -1.55
N PHE A 213 1.73 21.34 -1.46
CA PHE A 213 0.91 21.55 -0.27
C PHE A 213 1.77 21.77 0.99
N LEU A 214 2.71 22.71 0.90
CA LEU A 214 3.57 23.13 2.01
C LEU A 214 2.99 24.37 2.70
N ASP A 215 3.17 24.46 4.02
CA ASP A 215 2.55 25.52 4.81
C ASP A 215 3.41 26.81 4.78
N SER A 216 4.73 26.66 4.66
CA SER A 216 5.70 27.76 4.65
C SER A 216 6.63 27.74 3.44
N GLU A 217 7.04 28.93 2.97
CA GLU A 217 8.07 29.07 1.93
C GLU A 217 9.45 28.56 2.41
N GLY A 218 9.70 28.61 3.72
CA GLY A 218 10.93 28.04 4.29
C GLY A 218 11.02 26.51 4.15
N GLU A 219 9.88 25.82 4.20
CA GLU A 219 9.83 24.36 3.97
C GLU A 219 10.11 24.02 2.51
N VAL A 220 9.69 24.88 1.58
CA VAL A 220 9.98 24.70 0.14
C VAL A 220 11.48 24.77 -0.10
N ILE A 221 12.19 25.68 0.56
CA ILE A 221 13.65 25.82 0.43
C ILE A 221 14.36 24.60 1.00
N GLN A 222 13.96 24.12 2.19
CA GLN A 222 14.53 22.89 2.77
C GLN A 222 14.28 21.66 1.89
N PHE A 223 13.09 21.56 1.31
CA PHE A 223 12.75 20.48 0.39
C PHE A 223 13.58 20.56 -0.90
N ALA A 224 13.77 21.76 -1.44
CA ALA A 224 14.63 22.03 -2.59
C ALA A 224 16.08 21.64 -2.31
N GLU A 225 16.62 22.02 -1.15
CA GLU A 225 17.99 21.64 -0.75
C GLU A 225 18.15 20.13 -0.60
N HIS A 226 17.17 19.44 -0.02
CA HIS A 226 17.20 17.98 0.13
C HIS A 226 17.21 17.25 -1.22
N ARG A 227 16.55 17.81 -2.22
CA ARG A 227 16.49 17.32 -3.60
C ARG A 227 17.65 17.81 -4.47
N GLY A 228 18.46 18.75 -3.98
CA GLY A 228 19.56 19.35 -4.74
C GLY A 228 19.12 20.38 -5.78
N TRP A 229 17.93 20.97 -5.66
CA TRP A 229 17.45 22.03 -6.55
C TRP A 229 18.13 23.37 -6.26
N HIS A 230 18.37 24.15 -7.31
CA HIS A 230 19.02 25.45 -7.19
C HIS A 230 17.99 26.57 -7.05
N VAL A 231 17.95 27.21 -5.88
CA VAL A 231 17.09 28.38 -5.66
C VAL A 231 17.85 29.65 -6.03
N ARG A 232 17.34 30.42 -7.00
CA ARG A 232 17.86 31.74 -7.39
C ARG A 232 16.71 32.72 -7.61
N ASP A 233 16.81 33.91 -7.06
CA ASP A 233 15.87 35.03 -7.31
C ASP A 233 14.38 34.65 -7.17
N GLY A 234 14.05 33.88 -6.13
CA GLY A 234 12.66 33.44 -5.87
C GLY A 234 12.13 32.34 -6.80
N HIS A 235 13.02 31.76 -7.62
CA HIS A 235 12.73 30.67 -8.55
C HIS A 235 13.60 29.44 -8.21
N ILE A 236 12.99 28.27 -8.36
CA ILE A 236 13.64 26.97 -8.23
C ILE A 236 14.01 26.53 -9.63
N TYR A 237 15.29 26.30 -9.86
CA TYR A 237 15.82 25.72 -11.08
C TYR A 237 16.07 24.24 -10.81
N PHE A 238 15.42 23.40 -11.61
CA PHE A 238 15.67 21.97 -11.59
C PHE A 238 16.99 21.71 -12.31
N PRO A 239 17.84 20.80 -11.82
CA PRO A 239 19.04 20.43 -12.54
C PRO A 239 18.62 19.89 -13.91
N ASP A 240 19.01 20.60 -14.98
CA ASP A 240 18.64 20.24 -16.35
C ASP A 240 19.04 18.78 -16.65
N GLU A 241 18.10 18.01 -17.17
CA GLU A 241 18.37 16.83 -18.01
C GLU A 241 19.19 17.20 -19.28
N ALA A 242 19.75 18.40 -19.40
CA ALA A 242 20.73 18.75 -20.43
C ALA A 242 22.04 17.98 -20.27
N ALA A 243 22.30 17.38 -19.11
CA ALA A 243 23.33 16.34 -18.97
C ALA A 243 22.90 14.99 -19.57
N ASP A 244 21.58 14.71 -19.62
CA ASP A 244 20.97 13.47 -20.12
C ASP A 244 20.62 13.54 -21.62
N ALA A 245 20.49 14.75 -22.19
CA ALA A 245 20.49 14.97 -23.64
C ALA A 245 21.80 14.46 -24.31
N GLY A 246 22.88 14.32 -23.53
CA GLY A 246 24.09 13.61 -23.93
C GLY A 246 23.89 12.10 -23.99
N GLU A 247 23.11 11.50 -23.08
CA GLU A 247 22.75 10.07 -23.10
C GLU A 247 21.74 9.76 -24.21
N ASP A 248 20.75 10.61 -24.48
CA ASP A 248 19.84 10.48 -25.63
C ASP A 248 20.59 10.57 -26.97
N ALA A 249 21.62 11.44 -27.04
CA ALA A 249 22.51 11.51 -28.19
C ALA A 249 23.42 10.27 -28.34
N VAL A 250 23.74 9.59 -27.24
CA VAL A 250 24.50 8.33 -27.23
C VAL A 250 23.59 7.15 -27.57
N GLN A 251 22.40 7.06 -26.98
CA GLN A 251 21.39 6.03 -27.27
C GLN A 251 20.89 6.10 -28.71
N SER A 252 20.67 7.30 -29.26
CA SER A 252 20.32 7.47 -30.68
C SER A 252 21.44 7.02 -31.62
N LYS A 253 22.71 7.19 -31.22
CA LYS A 253 23.88 6.73 -31.97
C LYS A 253 24.03 5.22 -31.91
N GLU A 254 23.80 4.61 -30.75
CA GLU A 254 23.77 3.14 -30.56
C GLU A 254 22.61 2.52 -31.34
N MET A 255 21.43 3.14 -31.33
CA MET A 255 20.30 2.66 -32.11
C MET A 255 20.52 2.76 -33.62
N SER A 256 21.15 3.84 -34.07
CA SER A 256 21.56 3.99 -35.46
C SER A 256 22.58 2.92 -35.86
N GLN A 257 23.56 2.61 -35.00
CA GLN A 257 24.52 1.54 -35.24
C GLN A 257 23.86 0.16 -35.32
N MET A 258 22.92 -0.14 -34.43
CA MET A 258 22.19 -1.40 -34.43
C MET A 258 21.34 -1.57 -35.72
N VAL A 259 20.70 -0.49 -36.19
CA VAL A 259 19.95 -0.52 -37.47
C VAL A 259 20.90 -0.75 -38.66
N ILE A 260 22.07 -0.11 -38.66
CA ILE A 260 23.08 -0.29 -39.70
C ILE A 260 23.63 -1.73 -39.68
N GLU A 261 23.92 -2.28 -38.50
CA GLU A 261 24.41 -3.65 -38.35
C GLU A 261 23.36 -4.67 -38.81
N ASN A 262 22.10 -4.49 -38.43
CA ASN A 262 21.01 -5.35 -38.88
C ASN A 262 20.82 -5.29 -40.40
N THR A 263 20.87 -4.09 -41.00
CA THR A 263 20.74 -3.94 -42.46
C THR A 263 21.93 -4.53 -43.22
N LEU A 264 23.16 -4.40 -42.71
CA LEU A 264 24.33 -5.10 -43.24
C LEU A 264 24.24 -6.62 -43.06
N GLY A 265 23.71 -7.09 -41.93
CA GLY A 265 23.45 -8.50 -41.66
C GLY A 265 22.48 -9.10 -42.68
N TYR A 266 21.33 -8.45 -42.88
CA TYR A 266 20.35 -8.86 -43.88
C TYR A 266 20.93 -8.84 -45.30
N ALA A 267 21.69 -7.80 -45.67
CA ALA A 267 22.34 -7.73 -46.98
C ALA A 267 23.35 -8.87 -47.17
N ARG A 268 24.15 -9.18 -46.14
CA ARG A 268 25.13 -10.26 -46.17
C ARG A 268 24.46 -11.64 -46.28
N GLU A 269 23.37 -11.87 -45.56
CA GLU A 269 22.60 -13.12 -45.66
C GLU A 269 21.97 -13.29 -47.06
N LEU A 270 21.52 -12.20 -47.70
CA LEU A 270 20.99 -12.22 -49.06
C LEU A 270 22.06 -12.41 -50.14
N GLU A 271 23.27 -11.87 -49.96
CA GLU A 271 24.39 -12.01 -50.91
C GLU A 271 25.16 -13.32 -50.76
N THR A 272 25.03 -14.01 -49.61
CA THR A 272 25.65 -15.32 -49.43
C THR A 272 24.85 -16.36 -50.20
N ILE A 273 25.40 -16.77 -51.35
CA ILE A 273 24.83 -17.86 -52.16
C ILE A 273 24.87 -19.14 -51.32
N VAL A 274 23.68 -19.70 -51.02
CA VAL A 274 23.51 -21.06 -50.48
C VAL A 274 23.82 -22.10 -51.55
#